data_AF-A0A109QF76-F1
#
_entry.id   AF-A0A109QF76-F1
#
_cell.length_a   1.000
_cell.length_b   1.000
_cell.length_c   1.000
_cell.angle_alpha   90.00
_cell.angle_beta   90.00
_cell.angle_gamma   90.00
#
_symmetry.space_group_name_H-M   'P 1'
#
loop_
_entity.id
_entity.type
_entity.pdbx_description
1 polymer ?
#
loop_
_entity_poly.entity_id
_entity_poly.type
_entity_poly.pdbx_seq_one_letter_code
_entity_poly.pdbx_strand_id
1 'polypeptide(L)' 'MGTNDKKQAEISHKIEIKRNKMISVAAYNNLNLLHPDVLKISQELDVLLVTLLKKQIGKQHKRNSF' A
#
# COMPACT_ATOMS: atom_id res chain seq x y z
N MET A 1 -19.71 10.07 -10.86
CA MET A 1 -18.41 9.77 -10.21
C MET A 1 -18.42 8.33 -9.73
N GLY A 2 -17.49 7.50 -10.21
CA GLY A 2 -17.56 6.04 -10.08
C GLY A 2 -17.12 5.52 -8.71
N THR A 3 -17.79 4.48 -8.20
CA THR A 3 -17.45 3.78 -6.96
C THR A 3 -16.01 3.21 -6.91
N ASN A 4 -15.35 3.12 -8.07
CA ASN A 4 -13.98 2.66 -8.22
C ASN A 4 -12.93 3.68 -7.76
N ASP A 5 -13.20 4.98 -7.93
CA ASP A 5 -12.23 6.04 -7.59
C ASP A 5 -12.18 6.23 -6.07
N LYS A 6 -13.35 6.13 -5.41
CA LYS A 6 -13.47 6.15 -3.95
C LYS A 6 -12.72 4.99 -3.29
N LYS A 7 -12.83 3.78 -3.85
CA LYS A 7 -12.10 2.59 -3.35
C LYS A 7 -10.59 2.69 -3.56
N GLN A 8 -10.14 3.34 -4.63
CA GLN A 8 -8.72 3.57 -4.88
C GLN A 8 -8.15 4.60 -3.90
N ALA A 9 -8.86 5.71 -3.67
CA ALA A 9 -8.48 6.72 -2.69
C ALA A 9 -8.38 6.13 -1.27
N GLU A 10 -9.31 5.25 -0.89
CA GLU A 10 -9.29 4.56 0.40
C GLU A 10 -8.05 3.67 0.59
N ILE A 11 -7.65 2.94 -0.45
CA ILE A 11 -6.44 2.09 -0.42
C ILE A 11 -5.19 2.97 -0.34
N SER A 12 -5.12 4.03 -1.13
CA SER A 12 -3.99 4.98 -1.08
C SER A 12 -3.85 5.63 0.31
N HIS A 13 -4.96 6.00 0.94
CA HIS A 13 -4.95 6.54 2.30
C HIS A 13 -4.45 5.52 3.33
N LYS A 14 -4.88 4.25 3.22
CA LYS A 14 -4.40 3.15 4.08
C LYS A 14 -2.89 2.90 3.92
N ILE A 15 -2.37 2.99 2.69
CA ILE A 15 -0.93 2.89 2.39
C ILE A 15 -0.18 4.01 3.10
N GLU A 16 -0.66 5.25 3.00
CA GLU A 16 -0.01 6.39 3.63
C GLU A 16 0.04 6.28 5.16
N ILE A 17 -1.07 5.88 5.80
CA ILE A 17 -1.12 5.64 7.24
C ILE A 17 -0.06 4.59 7.65
N LYS A 18 0.01 3.46 6.94
CA LYS A 18 0.98 2.40 7.26
C LYS A 18 2.41 2.81 7.00
N ARG A 19 2.68 3.55 5.91
CA ARG A 19 4.01 4.12 5.63
C ARG A 19 4.46 5.02 6.79
N ASN A 20 3.60 5.93 7.23
CA ASN A 20 3.92 6.82 8.35
C ASN A 20 4.18 6.03 9.63
N LYS A 21 3.37 4.99 9.91
CA LYS A 21 3.60 4.08 11.04
C LYS A 21 4.96 3.37 10.96
N MET A 22 5.34 2.88 9.78
CA MET A 22 6.64 2.23 9.56
C MET A 22 7.80 3.18 9.88
N ILE A 23 7.71 4.42 9.39
CA ILE A 23 8.72 5.47 9.63
C ILE A 23 8.81 5.77 11.14
N SER A 24 7.68 5.93 11.83
CA SER A 24 7.65 6.19 13.27
C SER A 24 8.25 5.04 14.08
N VAL A 25 7.93 3.79 13.74
CA VAL A 25 8.47 2.61 14.43
C VAL A 25 9.95 2.43 14.13
N ALA A 26 10.40 2.68 12.91
CA ALA A 26 11.82 2.67 12.57
C ALA A 26 12.56 3.75 13.36
N ALA A 27 12.05 4.98 13.40
CA ALA A 27 12.64 6.08 14.16
C ALA A 27 12.75 5.77 15.66
N TYR A 28 11.71 5.17 16.25
CA TYR A 28 11.73 4.71 17.65
C TYR A 28 12.80 3.63 17.91
N ASN A 29 13.07 2.79 16.91
CA ASN A 29 14.04 1.70 16.98
C ASN A 29 15.41 2.07 16.37
N ASN A 30 15.84 3.33 16.48
CA ASN A 30 17.14 3.82 15.97
C ASN A 30 17.35 3.55 14.47
N LEU A 31 16.28 3.69 13.68
CA LEU A 31 16.26 3.41 12.24
C LEU A 31 16.60 1.95 11.90
N ASN A 32 16.43 1.01 12.84
CA ASN A 32 16.62 -0.41 12.58
C ASN A 32 15.49 -0.97 11.70
N LEU A 33 15.75 -1.09 10.41
CA LEU A 33 14.80 -1.65 9.43
C LEU A 33 14.56 -3.15 9.58
N LEU A 34 15.45 -3.86 10.27
CA LEU A 34 15.33 -5.30 10.56
C LEU A 34 14.57 -5.56 11.86
N HIS A 35 14.13 -4.52 12.57
CA HIS A 35 13.33 -4.69 13.76
C HIS A 35 12.04 -5.44 13.43
N PRO A 36 11.62 -6.46 14.22
CA PRO A 36 10.45 -7.27 13.93
C PRO A 36 9.17 -6.46 13.64
N ASP A 37 8.95 -5.37 14.38
CA ASP A 37 7.79 -4.51 14.15
C ASP A 37 7.86 -3.74 12.83
N VAL A 38 9.06 -3.29 12.42
CA VAL A 38 9.25 -2.61 11.13
C VAL A 38 9.03 -3.60 9.99
N LEU A 39 9.56 -4.82 10.10
CA LEU A 39 9.35 -5.90 9.14
C LEU A 39 7.88 -6.26 9.00
N LYS A 40 7.16 -6.40 10.12
CA LYS A 40 5.72 -6.68 10.11
C LYS A 40 4.94 -5.59 9.38
N ILE A 41 5.24 -4.32 9.67
CA ILE A 41 4.57 -3.20 9.00
C ILE A 41 4.93 -3.16 7.50
N SER A 42 6.17 -3.46 7.14
CA SER A 42 6.62 -3.54 5.74
C SER A 42 5.84 -4.60 4.96
N GLN A 43 5.72 -5.81 5.51
CA GLN A 43 4.95 -6.90 4.88
C GLN A 43 3.48 -6.53 4.69
N GLU A 44 2.89 -5.87 5.69
CA GLU A 44 1.51 -5.38 5.59
C GLU A 44 1.35 -4.28 4.52
N LEU A 45 2.38 -3.45 4.31
CA LEU A 45 2.41 -2.42 3.27
C LEU A 45 2.51 -3.05 1.87
N ASP A 46 3.35 -4.08 1.72
CA ASP A 46 3.51 -4.83 0.47
C ASP A 46 2.18 -5.44 0.01
N VAL A 47 1.41 -6.03 0.93
CA VAL A 47 0.07 -6.58 0.61
C VAL A 47 -0.87 -5.51 0.04
N LEU A 48 -0.84 -4.29 0.59
CA LEU A 48 -1.67 -3.19 0.10
C LEU A 48 -1.21 -2.70 -1.27
N LEU A 49 0.11 -2.60 -1.49
CA LEU A 49 0.68 -2.21 -2.78
C LEU A 49 0.38 -3.24 -3.87
N VAL A 50 0.53 -4.53 -3.58
CA VAL A 50 0.15 -5.62 -4.49
C VAL A 50 -1.34 -5.56 -4.83
N THR A 51 -2.19 -5.27 -3.84
CA THR A 51 -3.64 -5.10 -4.06
C THR A 51 -3.95 -3.92 -4.98
N LEU A 52 -3.23 -2.80 -4.83
CA LEU A 52 -3.36 -1.64 -5.69
C LEU A 52 -2.90 -1.96 -7.14
N LEU A 53 -1.74 -2.58 -7.29
CA LEU A 53 -1.16 -2.94 -8.59
C LEU A 53 -2.04 -3.93 -9.37
N LYS A 54 -2.50 -5.01 -8.72
CA LYS A 54 -3.40 -6.00 -9.36
C LYS A 54 -4.68 -5.34 -9.88
N LYS A 55 -5.23 -4.37 -9.16
CA LYS A 55 -6.41 -3.61 -9.60
C LYS A 55 -6.13 -2.67 -10.77
N GLN A 56 -4.93 -2.10 -10.88
CA GLN A 56 -4.55 -1.25 -12.00
C GLN A 56 -4.32 -2.08 -13.28
N ILE A 57 -3.64 -3.22 -13.17
CA ILE A 57 -3.40 -4.13 -14.31
C ILE A 57 -4.71 -4.68 -14.87
N GLY A 58 -5.65 -5.09 -14.00
CA GLY A 58 -6.98 -5.54 -14.43
C GLY A 58 -7.82 -4.47 -15.16
N LYS A 59 -7.49 -3.18 -15.00
CA LYS A 59 -8.13 -2.07 -15.74
C LYS A 59 -7.49 -1.84 -17.12
N GLN A 60 -6.19 -2.11 -17.29
CA GLN A 60 -5.51 -1.93 -18.58
C GLN A 60 -5.92 -3.00 -19.60
N HIS A 61 -6.14 -4.24 -19.18
CA HIS A 61 -6.48 -5.34 -20.10
C HIS A 61 -7.86 -5.17 -20.77
N LYS A 62 -8.81 -4.48 -20.13
CA LYS A 62 -10.14 -4.17 -20.72
C LYS A 62 -10.11 -3.02 -21.72
N ARG A 63 -9.07 -2.17 -21.71
CA ARG A 63 -8.96 -1.01 -22.61
C ARG A 63 -8.30 -1.34 -23.95
N ASN A 64 -7.57 -2.45 -24.02
CA ASN A 64 -6.89 -2.93 -25.22
C ASN A 64 -7.56 -4.14 -25.88
N SER A 65 -8.77 -4.51 -25.48
CA SER A 65 -9.59 -5.49 -26.19
C SER A 65 -10.60 -4.73 -27.06
N PHE A 66 -10.14 -4.29 -28.23
CA PHE A 66 -10.95 -3.85 -29.37
C PHE A 66 -10.60 -4.75 -30.55
#